data_AF-A0A537I826-F1
#
_entry.id   AF-A0A537I826-F1
#
_cell.length_a   1.000
_cell.length_b   1.000
_cell.length_c   1.000
_cell.angle_alpha   90.00
_cell.angle_beta   90.00
_cell.angle_gamma   90.00
#
_symmetry.space_group_name_H-M   'P 1'
#
loop_
_entity.id
_entity.type
_entity.pdbx_description
1 polymer ?
#
loop_
_entity_poly.entity_id
_entity_poly.type
_entity_poly.pdbx_seq_one_letter_code
_entity_poly.pdbx_strand_id
1 'polypeptide(L)'
;MEMRVRLANPPVGLVAKYTKKEREFFSDYARTVLGLVSKPEVRILLEKLINVEGIRSNSMIDLRVMMFPAMPLNGRPRNVLHGSYNRDFSQISLYPLKLSRDWIRKIGYELFKIPAEDLSGEARKLFREIQVSCLSTLVHEVLHVKFGDSGMSRYVEEAIVRKLEKKYIQEWKIELEDLLVS
;
A
#
# COMPACT_ATOMS: atom_id res chain seq x y z
N MET A 1 3.27 13.90 -14.00
CA MET A 1 3.62 12.46 -13.91
C MET A 1 2.32 11.68 -14.06
N GLU A 2 2.26 10.72 -14.98
CA GLU A 2 1.08 9.86 -15.12
C GLU A 2 1.26 8.57 -14.33
N MET A 3 0.19 8.10 -13.68
CA MET A 3 0.19 6.85 -12.91
C MET A 3 -0.96 5.94 -13.36
N ARG A 4 -0.63 4.70 -13.72
CA ARG A 4 -1.61 3.64 -13.97
C ARG A 4 -1.74 2.77 -12.73
N VAL A 5 -2.94 2.72 -12.15
CA VAL A 5 -3.22 1.93 -10.95
C VAL A 5 -3.94 0.63 -11.33
N ARG A 6 -3.46 -0.53 -10.83
CA ARG A 6 -4.08 -1.84 -11.10
C ARG A 6 -3.73 -2.90 -10.07
N LEU A 7 -4.51 -3.99 -10.07
CA LEU A 7 -4.11 -5.23 -9.41
C LEU A 7 -2.96 -5.91 -10.17
N ALA A 8 -2.01 -6.45 -9.42
CA ALA A 8 -1.00 -7.35 -9.98
C ALA A 8 -1.56 -8.76 -10.12
N ASN A 9 -1.22 -9.42 -11.23
CA ASN A 9 -1.49 -10.84 -11.38
C ASN A 9 -0.50 -11.64 -10.52
N PRO A 10 -0.96 -12.42 -9.53
CA PRO A 10 -0.08 -13.21 -8.68
C PRO A 10 0.50 -14.39 -9.46
N PRO A 11 1.77 -14.78 -9.22
CA PRO A 11 2.34 -15.99 -9.80
C PRO A 11 1.56 -17.25 -9.37
N VAL A 12 1.32 -18.18 -10.29
CA VAL A 12 0.54 -19.42 -10.03
C VAL A 12 1.11 -20.21 -8.85
N GLY A 13 2.43 -20.35 -8.77
CA GLY A 13 3.09 -21.05 -7.66
C GLY A 13 2.92 -20.36 -6.30
N LEU A 14 2.68 -19.05 -6.27
CA LEU A 14 2.37 -18.32 -5.03
C LEU A 14 0.91 -18.54 -4.62
N VAL A 15 -0.02 -18.47 -5.58
CA VAL A 15 -1.46 -18.74 -5.36
C VAL A 15 -1.67 -20.13 -4.73
N ALA A 16 -0.93 -21.13 -5.20
CA ALA A 16 -1.02 -22.51 -4.71
C ALA A 16 -0.67 -22.69 -3.21
N LYS A 17 0.05 -21.74 -2.59
CA LYS A 17 0.43 -21.81 -1.16
C LYS A 17 -0.71 -21.44 -0.21
N TYR A 18 -1.77 -20.82 -0.71
CA TYR A 18 -2.90 -20.32 0.06
C TYR A 18 -4.15 -21.16 -0.17
N THR A 19 -4.90 -21.41 0.90
CA THR A 19 -6.22 -22.05 0.87
C THR A 19 -7.25 -21.15 0.17
N LYS A 20 -8.39 -21.71 -0.23
CA LYS A 20 -9.48 -20.92 -0.86
C LYS A 20 -9.87 -19.71 0.01
N LYS A 21 -10.09 -19.93 1.30
CA LYS A 21 -10.48 -18.89 2.27
C LYS A 21 -9.46 -17.75 2.37
N GLU A 22 -8.16 -18.08 2.37
CA GLU A 22 -7.09 -17.08 2.39
C GLU A 22 -6.96 -16.32 1.08
N ARG A 23 -7.12 -17.00 -0.06
CA ARG A 23 -7.09 -16.34 -1.37
C ARG A 23 -8.22 -15.33 -1.53
N GLU A 24 -9.42 -15.68 -1.08
CA GLU A 24 -10.56 -14.76 -1.06
C GLU A 24 -10.27 -13.56 -0.17
N PHE A 25 -9.82 -13.77 1.07
CA PHE A 25 -9.44 -12.69 1.98
C PHE A 25 -8.42 -11.72 1.35
N PHE A 26 -7.34 -12.25 0.76
CA PHE A 26 -6.30 -11.43 0.14
C PHE A 26 -6.75 -10.75 -1.16
N SER A 27 -7.63 -11.39 -1.93
CA SER A 27 -8.27 -10.79 -3.09
C SER A 27 -9.13 -9.59 -2.68
N ASP A 28 -9.93 -9.74 -1.63
CA ASP A 28 -10.82 -8.67 -1.14
C ASP A 28 -9.99 -7.53 -0.51
N TYR A 29 -8.95 -7.85 0.26
CA TYR A 29 -7.96 -6.87 0.72
C TYR A 29 -7.42 -6.02 -0.45
N ALA A 30 -6.93 -6.69 -1.49
CA ALA A 30 -6.32 -6.01 -2.63
C ALA A 30 -7.33 -5.13 -3.38
N ARG A 31 -8.58 -5.58 -3.50
CA ARG A 31 -9.67 -4.77 -4.08
C ARG A 31 -10.00 -3.57 -3.22
N THR A 32 -10.06 -3.72 -1.90
CA THR A 32 -10.28 -2.60 -0.96
C THR A 32 -9.17 -1.56 -1.09
N VAL A 33 -7.91 -2.00 -1.12
CA VAL A 33 -6.76 -1.10 -1.32
C VAL A 33 -6.82 -0.43 -2.69
N LEU A 34 -7.05 -1.18 -3.77
CA LEU A 34 -7.19 -0.62 -5.11
C LEU A 34 -8.30 0.44 -5.15
N GLY A 35 -9.44 0.14 -4.53
CA GLY A 35 -10.57 1.06 -4.41
C GLY A 35 -10.14 2.35 -3.72
N LEU A 36 -9.50 2.25 -2.56
CA LEU A 36 -9.01 3.39 -1.79
C LEU A 36 -8.02 4.25 -2.59
N VAL A 37 -6.96 3.67 -3.14
CA VAL A 37 -5.94 4.46 -3.87
C VAL A 37 -6.44 5.00 -5.21
N SER A 38 -7.56 4.47 -5.71
CA SER A 38 -8.21 4.97 -6.93
C SER A 38 -9.23 6.07 -6.66
N LYS A 39 -9.56 6.38 -5.40
CA LYS A 39 -10.50 7.42 -5.03
C LYS A 39 -10.03 8.81 -5.53
N PRO A 40 -10.93 9.65 -6.05
CA PRO A 40 -10.58 11.00 -6.52
C PRO A 40 -9.84 11.83 -5.47
N GLU A 41 -10.26 11.75 -4.21
CA GLU A 41 -9.67 12.46 -3.07
C GLU A 41 -8.20 12.08 -2.92
N VAL A 42 -7.89 10.78 -2.93
CA VAL A 42 -6.50 10.28 -2.84
C VAL A 42 -5.69 10.69 -4.06
N ARG A 43 -6.30 10.70 -5.27
CA ARG A 43 -5.61 11.15 -6.50
C ARG A 43 -5.27 12.63 -6.46
N ILE A 44 -6.17 13.48 -5.99
CA ILE A 44 -5.92 14.93 -5.84
C ILE A 44 -4.75 15.15 -4.87
N LEU A 45 -4.73 14.44 -3.74
CA LEU A 45 -3.65 14.56 -2.77
C LEU A 45 -2.31 14.05 -3.33
N LEU A 46 -2.33 12.97 -4.10
CA LEU A 46 -1.15 12.48 -4.82
C LEU A 46 -0.63 13.52 -5.81
N GLU A 47 -1.50 14.10 -6.64
CA GLU A 47 -1.13 15.14 -7.60
C GLU A 47 -0.52 16.36 -6.91
N LYS A 48 -1.12 16.79 -5.79
CA LYS A 48 -0.59 17.87 -4.94
C LYS A 48 0.80 17.50 -4.41
N LEU A 49 0.98 16.30 -3.86
CA LEU A 49 2.28 15.80 -3.39
C LEU A 49 3.33 15.84 -4.51
N ILE A 50 3.00 15.30 -5.67
CA ILE A 50 3.87 15.25 -6.86
C ILE A 50 4.31 16.66 -7.27
N ASN A 51 3.36 17.60 -7.32
CA ASN A 51 3.63 18.97 -7.74
C ASN A 51 4.46 19.73 -6.69
N VAL A 52 4.12 19.63 -5.41
CA VAL A 52 4.83 20.32 -4.31
C VAL A 52 6.26 19.81 -4.17
N GLU A 53 6.45 18.49 -4.24
CA GLU A 53 7.78 17.88 -4.08
C GLU A 53 8.61 17.90 -5.38
N GLY A 54 8.03 18.36 -6.49
CA GLY A 54 8.68 18.43 -7.79
C GLY A 54 9.03 17.06 -8.37
N ILE A 55 8.20 16.04 -8.10
CA ILE A 55 8.45 14.65 -8.49
C ILE A 55 8.28 14.52 -10.01
N ARG A 56 9.35 14.10 -10.68
CA ARG A 56 9.37 13.90 -12.13
C ARG A 56 9.69 12.44 -12.44
N SER A 57 9.01 11.91 -13.45
CA SER A 57 9.31 10.61 -14.05
C SER A 57 9.26 10.79 -15.56
N ASN A 58 10.23 10.20 -16.26
CA ASN A 58 10.32 10.23 -17.73
C ASN A 58 9.37 9.20 -18.38
N SER A 59 8.70 8.39 -17.57
CA SER A 59 7.84 7.28 -17.93
C SER A 59 6.58 7.28 -17.06
N MET A 60 5.52 6.67 -17.57
CA MET A 60 4.32 6.39 -16.78
C MET A 60 4.66 5.44 -15.63
N ILE A 61 4.25 5.78 -14.41
CA ILE A 61 4.43 4.92 -13.24
C ILE A 61 3.34 3.83 -13.24
N ASP A 62 3.74 2.57 -13.14
CA ASP A 62 2.85 1.42 -12.96
C ASP A 62 2.67 1.14 -11.46
N LEU A 63 1.57 1.62 -10.87
CA LEU A 63 1.21 1.37 -9.48
C LEU A 63 0.43 0.06 -9.37
N ARG A 64 1.07 -0.94 -8.78
CA ARG A 64 0.54 -2.29 -8.61
C ARG A 64 0.12 -2.54 -7.18
N VAL A 65 -1.14 -2.84 -6.98
CA VAL A 65 -1.63 -3.43 -5.73
C VAL A 65 -1.44 -4.94 -5.80
N MET A 66 -0.56 -5.45 -4.95
CA MET A 66 -0.20 -6.85 -4.89
C MET A 66 -1.25 -7.62 -4.07
N MET A 67 -1.60 -8.82 -4.52
CA MET A 67 -2.62 -9.61 -3.82
C MET A 67 -2.10 -10.26 -2.54
N PHE A 68 -0.85 -10.71 -2.53
CA PHE A 68 -0.27 -11.43 -1.40
C PHE A 68 0.86 -10.65 -0.74
N PRO A 69 1.12 -10.86 0.57
CA PRO A 69 2.23 -10.21 1.26
C PRO A 69 3.56 -10.51 0.59
N ALA A 70 4.51 -9.58 0.68
CA ALA A 70 5.87 -9.81 0.22
C ALA A 70 6.48 -11.02 0.95
N MET A 71 7.12 -11.90 0.19
CA MET A 71 7.90 -12.99 0.77
C MET A 71 9.16 -12.37 1.40
N PRO A 72 9.53 -12.75 2.64
CA PRO A 72 10.80 -12.32 3.19
C PRO A 72 11.95 -12.83 2.30
N LEU A 73 12.86 -11.93 1.94
CA LEU A 73 14.11 -12.30 1.28
C LEU A 73 14.93 -13.18 2.23
N ASN A 74 15.16 -14.43 1.84
CA ASN A 74 16.12 -15.37 2.43
C ASN A 74 16.12 -15.45 3.97
N GLY A 75 15.08 -16.04 4.55
CA GLY A 75 15.13 -16.58 5.92
C GLY A 75 15.32 -15.58 7.06
N ARG A 76 15.39 -14.27 6.80
CA ARG A 76 15.45 -13.24 7.84
C ARG A 76 14.03 -12.82 8.25
N PRO A 77 13.62 -13.08 9.50
CA PRO A 77 12.41 -12.46 10.03
C PRO A 77 12.78 -11.02 10.40
N ARG A 78 12.20 -10.01 9.73
CA ARG A 78 11.71 -8.77 10.38
C ARG A 78 11.17 -7.69 9.44
N ASN A 79 11.56 -7.63 8.18
CA ASN A 79 11.08 -6.57 7.29
C ASN A 79 10.27 -7.15 6.13
N VAL A 80 8.96 -7.29 6.33
CA VAL A 80 8.05 -7.52 5.20
C VAL A 80 7.95 -6.18 4.48
N LEU A 81 8.31 -6.16 3.19
CA LEU A 81 8.09 -4.97 2.38
C LEU A 81 6.59 -4.76 2.25
N HIS A 82 6.13 -3.60 2.68
CA HIS A 82 4.76 -3.13 2.45
C HIS A 82 4.68 -2.35 1.14
N GLY A 83 5.81 -1.77 0.72
CA GLY A 83 5.98 -1.06 -0.54
C GLY A 83 7.30 -1.41 -1.22
N SER A 84 7.38 -1.17 -2.52
CA SER A 84 8.66 -1.09 -3.22
C SER A 84 8.54 -0.30 -4.52
N TYR A 85 9.42 0.67 -4.71
CA TYR A 85 9.67 1.34 -5.99
C TYR A 85 10.83 0.65 -6.73
N ASN A 86 10.57 0.28 -7.98
CA ASN A 86 11.57 -0.20 -8.92
C ASN A 86 11.72 0.82 -10.04
N ARG A 87 12.87 1.52 -10.05
CA ARG A 87 13.19 2.58 -11.02
C ARG A 87 13.25 2.06 -12.45
N ASP A 88 13.93 0.93 -12.68
CA ASP A 88 14.17 0.37 -14.02
C ASP A 88 12.85 0.07 -14.76
N PHE A 89 11.82 -0.33 -14.01
CA PHE A 89 10.49 -0.60 -14.57
C PHE A 89 9.45 0.48 -14.27
N SER A 90 9.86 1.58 -13.61
CA SER A 90 8.96 2.66 -13.20
C SER A 90 7.73 2.14 -12.46
N GLN A 91 7.95 1.18 -11.56
CA GLN A 91 6.90 0.39 -10.93
C GLN A 91 6.88 0.64 -9.43
N ILE A 92 5.71 0.97 -8.90
CA ILE A 92 5.46 0.96 -7.45
C ILE A 92 4.61 -0.28 -7.13
N SER A 93 4.99 -1.02 -6.10
CA SER A 93 4.25 -2.21 -5.66
C SER A 93 3.79 -2.01 -4.21
N LEU A 94 2.49 -2.14 -3.96
CA LEU A 94 1.90 -2.08 -2.61
C LEU A 94 1.49 -3.48 -2.18
N TYR A 95 2.03 -3.96 -1.07
CA TYR A 95 1.79 -5.29 -0.53
C TYR A 95 0.86 -5.22 0.69
N PRO A 96 -0.03 -6.22 0.86
CA PRO A 96 -0.88 -6.28 2.03
C PRO A 96 -0.05 -6.52 3.30
N LEU A 97 -0.58 -6.08 4.44
CA LEU A 97 -0.04 -6.42 5.74
C LEU A 97 0.05 -7.94 5.91
N LYS A 98 1.13 -8.40 6.54
CA LYS A 98 1.30 -9.82 6.85
C LYS A 98 0.48 -10.18 8.08
N LEU A 99 -0.73 -10.65 7.84
CA LEU A 99 -1.62 -11.17 8.87
C LEU A 99 -1.43 -12.68 9.06
N SER A 100 -1.65 -13.15 10.29
CA SER A 100 -1.58 -14.59 10.59
C SER A 100 -2.61 -15.35 9.77
N ARG A 101 -2.18 -16.46 9.15
CA ARG A 101 -3.07 -17.36 8.41
C ARG A 101 -4.18 -17.92 9.30
N ASP A 102 -3.86 -18.25 10.54
CA ASP A 102 -4.85 -18.75 11.50
C ASP A 102 -5.85 -17.67 11.89
N TRP A 103 -5.39 -16.43 12.06
CA TRP A 103 -6.28 -15.30 12.32
C TRP A 103 -7.23 -15.05 11.14
N ILE A 104 -6.72 -15.05 9.90
CA ILE A 104 -7.53 -14.91 8.67
C ILE A 104 -8.62 -15.99 8.62
N ARG A 105 -8.25 -17.24 8.91
CA ARG A 105 -9.17 -18.39 8.83
C ARG A 105 -10.24 -18.36 9.92
N LYS A 106 -9.91 -17.90 11.12
CA LYS A 106 -10.83 -17.94 12.28
C LYS A 106 -11.71 -16.69 12.38
N ILE A 107 -11.14 -15.52 12.10
CA ILE A 107 -11.73 -14.22 12.44
C ILE A 107 -11.76 -13.30 11.21
N GLY A 108 -10.65 -13.20 10.50
CA GLY A 108 -10.45 -12.14 9.50
C GLY A 108 -11.28 -12.23 8.22
N TYR A 109 -11.94 -13.36 7.95
CA TYR A 109 -12.59 -13.59 6.66
C TYR A 109 -13.70 -12.59 6.34
N GLU A 110 -14.41 -12.08 7.33
CA GLU A 110 -15.50 -11.12 7.14
C GLU A 110 -15.01 -9.66 7.04
N LEU A 111 -13.72 -9.39 7.30
CA LEU A 111 -13.17 -8.03 7.43
C LEU A 111 -13.49 -7.12 6.24
N PHE A 112 -13.56 -7.67 5.03
CA PHE A 112 -13.82 -6.93 3.79
C PHE A 112 -15.18 -7.28 3.15
N LYS A 113 -15.98 -8.13 3.79
CA LYS A 113 -17.22 -8.67 3.24
C LYS A 113 -18.46 -7.95 3.73
N ILE A 114 -18.38 -7.37 4.92
CA ILE A 114 -19.46 -6.60 5.52
C ILE A 114 -19.10 -5.11 5.55
N PRO A 115 -20.10 -4.21 5.61
CA PRO A 115 -19.88 -2.79 5.78
C PRO A 115 -19.03 -2.48 7.01
N ALA A 116 -18.25 -1.39 6.93
CA ALA A 116 -17.36 -0.99 8.01
C ALA A 116 -18.13 -0.62 9.30
N GLU A 117 -19.38 -0.13 9.17
CA GLU A 117 -20.26 0.11 10.31
C GLU A 117 -20.57 -1.15 11.12
N ASP A 118 -20.61 -2.32 10.47
CA ASP A 118 -20.98 -3.60 11.07
C ASP A 118 -19.77 -4.38 11.62
N LEU A 119 -18.55 -3.89 11.40
CA LEU A 119 -17.34 -4.49 11.95
C LEU A 119 -17.29 -4.32 13.48
N SER A 120 -16.78 -5.35 14.17
CA SER A 120 -16.42 -5.23 15.59
C SER A 120 -15.35 -4.15 15.79
N GLY A 121 -15.25 -3.57 16.98
CA GLY A 121 -14.28 -2.49 17.25
C GLY A 121 -12.83 -2.86 16.91
N GLU A 122 -12.42 -4.10 17.18
CA GLU A 122 -11.09 -4.60 16.81
C GLU A 122 -10.90 -4.76 15.30
N ALA A 123 -11.89 -5.33 14.60
CA ALA A 123 -11.85 -5.50 13.16
C ALA A 123 -11.84 -4.13 12.46
N ARG A 124 -12.63 -3.19 12.95
CA ARG A 124 -12.67 -1.81 12.46
C ARG A 124 -11.33 -1.10 12.65
N LYS A 125 -10.71 -1.23 13.82
CA LYS A 125 -9.36 -0.70 14.09
C LYS A 125 -8.32 -1.27 13.10
N LEU A 126 -8.35 -2.57 12.85
CA LEU A 126 -7.45 -3.20 11.87
C LEU A 126 -7.75 -2.72 10.44
N PHE A 127 -9.02 -2.56 10.07
CA PHE A 127 -9.41 -2.02 8.78
C PHE A 127 -8.85 -0.60 8.57
N ARG A 128 -8.99 0.27 9.58
CA ARG A 128 -8.40 1.61 9.57
C ARG A 128 -6.87 1.56 9.48
N GLU A 129 -6.22 0.66 10.22
CA GLU A 129 -4.77 0.45 10.13
C GLU A 129 -4.35 0.09 8.71
N ILE A 130 -5.08 -0.82 8.05
CA ILE A 130 -4.84 -1.20 6.66
C ILE A 130 -4.94 0.00 5.71
N GLN A 131 -6.00 0.81 5.84
CA GLN A 131 -6.16 2.01 5.02
C GLN A 131 -4.99 2.99 5.21
N VAL A 132 -4.65 3.30 6.47
CA VAL A 132 -3.57 4.23 6.81
C VAL A 132 -2.21 3.70 6.36
N SER A 133 -1.90 2.44 6.64
CA SER A 133 -0.63 1.82 6.23
C SER A 133 -0.48 1.79 4.71
N CYS A 134 -1.57 1.54 3.97
CA CYS A 134 -1.55 1.61 2.52
C CYS A 134 -1.22 3.01 2.01
N LEU A 135 -1.89 4.06 2.53
CA LEU A 135 -1.62 5.44 2.13
C LEU A 135 -0.19 5.85 2.49
N SER A 136 0.28 5.48 3.69
CA SER A 136 1.65 5.71 4.16
C SER A 136 2.67 5.12 3.20
N THR A 137 2.47 3.86 2.84
CA THR A 137 3.32 3.15 1.89
C THR A 137 3.28 3.80 0.52
N LEU A 138 2.11 4.17 0.02
CA LEU A 138 1.98 4.85 -1.28
C LEU A 138 2.77 6.16 -1.32
N VAL A 139 2.60 7.00 -0.30
CA VAL A 139 3.36 8.26 -0.17
C VAL A 139 4.86 7.98 -0.12
N HIS A 140 5.28 7.00 0.68
CA HIS A 140 6.68 6.60 0.83
C HIS A 140 7.30 6.20 -0.52
N GLU A 141 6.64 5.31 -1.27
CA GLU A 141 7.17 4.85 -2.56
C GLU A 141 7.11 5.92 -3.65
N VAL A 142 6.09 6.79 -3.65
CA VAL A 142 6.04 7.95 -4.56
C VAL A 142 7.17 8.92 -4.26
N LEU A 143 7.50 9.15 -2.99
CA LEU A 143 8.64 9.99 -2.60
C LEU A 143 9.98 9.39 -3.06
N HIS A 144 10.14 8.06 -3.08
CA HIS A 144 11.32 7.43 -3.66
C HIS A 144 11.50 7.73 -5.15
N VAL A 145 10.42 7.97 -5.91
CA VAL A 145 10.51 8.41 -7.31
C VAL A 145 11.32 9.70 -7.45
N LYS A 146 11.17 10.64 -6.50
CA LYS A 146 11.92 11.91 -6.46
C LYS A 146 13.43 11.69 -6.45
N PHE A 147 13.89 10.68 -5.72
CA PHE A 147 15.30 10.47 -5.42
C PHE A 147 15.98 9.44 -6.32
N GLY A 148 15.22 8.78 -7.21
CA GLY A 148 15.74 7.72 -8.08
C GLY A 148 17.00 8.10 -8.87
N ASP A 149 17.15 9.38 -9.22
CA ASP A 149 18.25 9.92 -10.04
C ASP A 149 19.19 10.85 -9.24
N SER A 150 18.99 10.97 -7.92
CA SER A 150 19.67 11.98 -7.09
C SER A 150 21.14 11.69 -6.79
N GLY A 151 21.60 10.44 -7.03
CA GLY A 151 22.93 9.98 -6.63
C GLY A 151 23.15 9.91 -5.11
N MET A 152 22.09 10.13 -4.32
CA MET A 152 22.13 10.09 -2.86
C MET A 152 22.33 8.66 -2.36
N SER A 153 22.99 8.51 -1.21
CA SER A 153 23.04 7.20 -0.55
C SER A 153 21.65 6.81 -0.02
N ARG A 154 21.31 5.53 -0.12
CA ARG A 154 20.01 4.99 0.31
C ARG A 154 19.67 5.33 1.77
N TYR A 155 20.66 5.44 2.64
CA TYR A 155 20.45 5.81 4.05
C TYR A 155 19.94 7.25 4.21
N VAL A 156 20.54 8.19 3.49
CA VAL A 156 20.15 9.61 3.55
C VAL A 156 18.79 9.80 2.89
N GLU A 157 18.58 9.15 1.74
CA GLU A 157 17.29 9.13 1.03
C GLU A 157 16.15 8.66 1.94
N GLU A 158 16.31 7.48 2.56
CA GLU A 158 15.32 6.89 3.46
C GLU A 158 14.97 7.82 4.62
N ALA A 159 15.96 8.51 5.20
CA ALA A 159 15.73 9.45 6.30
C ALA A 159 14.86 10.65 5.86
N ILE A 160 15.09 11.18 4.65
CA ILE A 160 14.31 12.28 4.09
C ILE A 160 12.90 11.79 3.74
N VAL A 161 12.79 10.66 3.04
CA VAL A 161 11.52 10.05 2.66
C VAL A 161 10.64 9.82 3.89
N ARG A 162 11.17 9.22 4.96
CA ARG A 162 10.40 9.00 6.20
C ARG A 162 9.94 10.29 6.87
N LYS A 163 10.75 11.35 6.81
CA LYS A 163 10.36 12.66 7.37
C LYS A 163 9.19 13.24 6.59
N LEU A 164 9.24 13.20 5.27
CA LEU A 164 8.18 13.70 4.39
C LEU A 164 6.92 12.83 4.48
N GLU A 165 7.07 11.51 4.46
CA GLU A 165 5.98 10.54 4.66
C GLU A 165 5.19 10.87 5.93
N LYS A 166 5.88 11.02 7.07
CA LYS A 166 5.22 11.38 8.34
C LYS A 166 4.43 12.68 8.24
N LYS A 167 4.99 13.70 7.59
CA LYS A 167 4.31 14.99 7.39
C LYS A 167 3.02 14.79 6.57
N TYR A 168 3.14 14.25 5.36
CA TYR A 168 2.01 14.12 4.45
C TYR A 168 0.92 13.19 4.98
N ILE A 169 1.28 12.11 5.70
CA ILE A 169 0.28 11.20 6.26
C ILE A 169 -0.49 11.79 7.42
N GLN A 170 0.10 12.70 8.20
CA GLN A 170 -0.67 13.43 9.21
C GLN A 170 -1.67 14.38 8.55
N GLU A 171 -1.27 15.08 7.49
CA GLU A 171 -2.17 15.95 6.71
C GLU A 171 -3.30 15.12 6.06
N TRP A 172 -2.96 14.02 5.38
CA TRP A 172 -3.93 13.19 4.66
C TRP A 172 -4.92 12.50 5.59
N LYS A 173 -4.54 12.14 6.83
CA LYS A 173 -5.49 11.59 7.81
C LYS A 173 -6.61 12.56 8.16
N ILE A 174 -6.31 13.86 8.14
CA ILE A 174 -7.30 14.91 8.38
C ILE A 174 -8.11 15.13 7.10
N GLU A 175 -7.44 15.30 5.95
CA GLU A 175 -8.12 15.57 4.66
C GLU A 175 -9.00 14.38 4.18
N LEU A 176 -8.70 13.15 4.63
CA LEU A 176 -9.44 11.93 4.29
C LEU A 176 -10.26 11.38 5.46
N GLU A 177 -10.54 12.16 6.50
CA GLU A 177 -11.24 11.68 7.71
C GLU A 177 -12.56 10.98 7.35
N ASP A 178 -13.37 11.57 6.47
CA ASP A 178 -14.66 11.00 6.04
C ASP A 178 -14.53 9.75 5.16
N LEU A 179 -13.36 9.55 4.54
CA LEU A 179 -13.07 8.38 3.70
C LEU A 179 -12.51 7.21 4.52
N LEU A 180 -11.80 7.53 5.60
CA LEU A 180 -11.20 6.56 6.49
C LEU A 180 -12.24 6.07 7.49
N VAL A 181 -12.21 4.77 7.77
CA VAL A 181 -13.13 4.21 8.75
C VAL A 181 -12.80 4.75 10.14
N SER A 182 -13.82 5.28 10.82
CA SER A 182 -13.76 5.82 12.18
C SER A 182 -13.70 4.75 13.27
#